data_AF-A0A2W4XR38-F1
#
_entry.id   AF-A0A2W4XR38-F1
#
_cell.length_a   1.000
_cell.length_b   1.000
_cell.length_c   1.000
_cell.angle_alpha   90.00
_cell.angle_beta   90.00
_cell.angle_gamma   90.00
#
_symmetry.space_group_name_H-M   'P 1'
#
loop_
_entity.id
_entity.type
_entity.pdbx_description
1 polymer ?
#
loop_
_entity_poly.entity_id
_entity_poly.type
_entity_poly.pdbx_seq_one_letter_code
_entity_poly.pdbx_strand_id
1 'polypeptide(L)'
;MAVLLIVPLVALSSCTAFASVPPDEAVRLAIAQQLTHTQQTLAQALGFESTPAPNFKIDNLTVKSREKLNPSDFSRSDIPSELYRVRGTFETALTAPALKAKAVVQQNSPFEIYLASEPQLQDSETTDKVQTWFLVNSLTKSLAKSLAK
;
A
#
# COMPACT_ATOMS: atom_id res chain seq x y z
N MET A 1 47.83 -39.27 16.52
CA MET A 1 47.11 -38.40 17.48
C MET A 1 47.43 -36.96 17.17
N ALA A 2 46.51 -36.03 17.51
CA ALA A 2 46.51 -34.58 17.20
C ALA A 2 45.96 -34.24 15.80
N VAL A 3 44.63 -34.23 15.61
CA VAL A 3 43.60 -33.24 16.02
C VAL A 3 43.30 -32.28 14.86
N LEU A 4 42.16 -32.58 14.23
CA LEU A 4 41.37 -31.76 13.30
C LEU A 4 41.23 -30.32 13.81
N LEU A 5 41.60 -29.35 12.99
CA LEU A 5 41.14 -27.96 13.10
C LEU A 5 40.36 -27.63 11.82
N ILE A 6 39.15 -28.21 11.73
CA ILE A 6 38.13 -27.76 10.79
C ILE A 6 37.45 -26.57 11.47
N VAL A 7 37.74 -25.36 11.03
CA VAL A 7 36.97 -24.16 11.39
C VAL A 7 35.78 -24.11 10.44
N PRO A 8 34.54 -24.42 10.85
CA PRO A 8 33.39 -24.03 10.07
C PRO A 8 33.21 -22.52 10.29
N LEU A 9 33.50 -21.74 9.24
CA LEU A 9 33.14 -20.34 9.18
C LEU A 9 31.60 -20.30 9.10
N VAL A 10 30.96 -20.20 10.26
CA VAL A 10 29.51 -20.02 10.37
C VAL A 10 29.21 -18.66 9.77
N ALA A 11 28.76 -18.64 8.52
CA ALA A 11 28.10 -17.49 7.95
C ALA A 11 26.84 -17.26 8.79
N LEU A 12 26.91 -16.37 9.78
CA LEU A 12 25.73 -15.73 10.33
C LEU A 12 25.17 -14.87 9.20
N SER A 13 24.38 -15.47 8.32
CA SER A 13 23.35 -14.74 7.58
C SER A 13 22.41 -14.20 8.64
N SER A 14 22.71 -12.99 9.13
CA SER A 14 21.77 -12.18 9.88
C SER A 14 20.51 -12.11 9.01
N CYS A 15 19.44 -12.71 9.49
CA CYS A 15 18.11 -12.44 9.00
C CYS A 15 17.87 -10.98 9.39
N THR A 16 18.31 -10.07 8.53
CA THR A 16 18.13 -8.63 8.70
C THR A 16 16.65 -8.41 8.98
N ALA A 17 16.39 -7.68 10.08
CA ALA A 17 15.10 -7.39 10.66
C ALA A 17 13.95 -7.51 9.67
N PHE A 18 12.93 -8.30 10.05
CA PHE A 18 11.63 -8.33 9.39
C PHE A 18 11.05 -6.91 9.41
N ALA A 19 11.43 -6.10 8.42
CA ALA A 19 10.65 -4.97 7.98
C ALA A 19 9.28 -5.56 7.63
N SER A 20 8.27 -5.26 8.43
CA SER A 20 6.96 -5.81 8.15
C SER A 20 6.56 -5.32 6.76
N VAL A 21 6.23 -6.26 5.90
CA VAL A 21 5.77 -5.97 4.55
C VAL A 21 4.28 -5.61 4.64
N PRO A 22 3.78 -4.63 3.86
CA PRO A 22 2.36 -4.26 3.93
C PRO A 22 1.46 -5.47 3.57
N PRO A 23 0.54 -5.85 4.47
CA PRO A 23 -0.37 -6.97 4.25
C PRO A 23 -1.39 -6.63 3.16
N ASP A 24 -1.94 -7.65 2.50
CA ASP A 24 -2.98 -7.51 1.47
C ASP A 24 -4.18 -6.69 1.95
N GLU A 25 -4.55 -6.80 3.23
CA GLU A 25 -5.68 -6.05 3.79
C GLU A 25 -5.43 -4.53 3.80
N ALA A 26 -4.20 -4.11 4.12
CA ALA A 26 -3.80 -2.71 4.03
C ALA A 26 -3.86 -2.22 2.57
N VAL A 27 -3.47 -3.07 1.62
CA VAL A 27 -3.55 -2.78 0.18
C VAL A 27 -5.01 -2.64 -0.26
N ARG A 28 -5.90 -3.54 0.15
CA ARG A 28 -7.34 -3.47 -0.16
C ARG A 28 -7.96 -2.18 0.37
N LEU A 29 -7.70 -1.85 1.64
CA LEU A 29 -8.23 -0.65 2.27
C LEU A 29 -7.75 0.61 1.55
N ALA A 30 -6.46 0.68 1.21
CA ALA A 30 -5.88 1.81 0.49
C ALA A 30 -6.48 1.97 -0.91
N ILE A 31 -6.69 0.88 -1.66
CA ILE A 31 -7.38 0.92 -2.96
C ILE A 31 -8.81 1.43 -2.79
N ALA A 32 -9.56 0.92 -1.81
CA ALA A 32 -10.93 1.34 -1.55
C ALA A 32 -11.02 2.83 -1.17
N GLN A 33 -10.09 3.33 -0.33
CA GLN A 33 -9.96 4.74 0.00
C GLN A 33 -9.69 5.60 -1.25
N GLN A 34 -8.76 5.17 -2.09
CA GLN A 34 -8.43 5.88 -3.33
C GLN A 34 -9.64 5.96 -4.27
N LEU A 35 -10.35 4.85 -4.49
CA LEU A 35 -11.55 4.83 -5.34
C LEU A 35 -12.67 5.73 -4.79
N THR A 36 -12.87 5.70 -3.47
CA THR A 36 -13.85 6.56 -2.79
C THR A 36 -13.51 8.02 -3.00
N HIS A 37 -12.26 8.41 -2.77
CA HIS A 37 -11.79 9.78 -2.98
C HIS A 37 -11.93 10.22 -4.45
N THR A 38 -11.59 9.36 -5.41
CA THR A 38 -11.78 9.62 -6.84
C THR A 38 -13.25 9.89 -7.17
N GLN A 39 -14.17 9.06 -6.68
CA GLN A 39 -15.59 9.27 -6.94
C GLN A 39 -16.14 10.53 -6.29
N GLN A 40 -15.72 10.84 -5.06
CA GLN A 40 -16.12 12.08 -4.40
C GLN A 40 -15.63 13.30 -5.19
N THR A 41 -14.37 13.26 -5.66
CA THR A 41 -13.79 14.33 -6.49
C THR A 41 -14.57 14.50 -7.80
N LEU A 42 -14.91 13.40 -8.48
CA LEU A 42 -15.70 13.43 -9.71
C LEU A 42 -17.13 13.93 -9.47
N ALA A 43 -17.78 13.46 -8.40
CA ALA A 43 -19.13 13.89 -8.04
C ALA A 43 -19.17 15.41 -7.79
N GLN A 44 -18.20 15.94 -7.03
CA GLN A 44 -18.07 17.38 -6.79
C GLN A 44 -17.83 18.15 -8.10
N ALA A 45 -16.91 17.68 -8.95
CA ALA A 45 -16.59 18.34 -10.22
C ALA A 45 -17.80 18.39 -11.19
N LEU A 46 -18.70 17.41 -11.09
CA LEU A 46 -19.91 17.31 -11.89
C LEU A 46 -21.14 17.97 -11.22
N GLY A 47 -20.98 18.58 -10.04
CA GLY A 47 -22.06 19.28 -9.32
C GLY A 47 -23.05 18.35 -8.61
N PHE A 48 -22.69 17.09 -8.37
CA PHE A 48 -23.50 16.15 -7.59
C PHE A 48 -23.17 16.29 -6.09
N GLU A 49 -23.95 17.09 -5.37
CA GLU A 49 -23.74 17.41 -3.95
C GLU A 49 -24.13 16.27 -2.98
N SER A 50 -24.83 15.21 -3.45
CA SER A 50 -25.53 14.29 -2.52
C SER A 50 -25.73 12.88 -3.07
N THR A 51 -24.71 12.29 -3.70
CA THR A 51 -24.76 10.84 -3.97
C THR A 51 -24.18 10.09 -2.77
N PRO A 52 -24.84 9.01 -2.28
CA PRO A 52 -24.25 8.19 -1.24
C PRO A 52 -22.89 7.66 -1.72
N ALA A 53 -21.90 7.66 -0.82
CA ALA A 53 -20.56 7.20 -1.14
C ALA A 53 -20.66 5.80 -1.77
N PRO A 54 -20.13 5.60 -2.99
CA PRO A 54 -20.25 4.32 -3.67
C PRO A 54 -19.54 3.24 -2.86
N ASN A 55 -20.25 2.15 -2.59
CA ASN A 55 -19.66 1.01 -1.90
C ASN A 55 -18.89 0.16 -2.92
N PHE A 56 -17.57 0.35 -2.93
CA PHE A 56 -16.66 -0.43 -3.77
C PHE A 56 -16.32 -1.74 -3.08
N LYS A 57 -16.74 -2.84 -3.69
CA LYS A 57 -16.27 -4.18 -3.30
C LYS A 57 -15.05 -4.53 -4.13
N ILE A 58 -13.88 -4.58 -3.48
CA ILE A 58 -12.63 -5.05 -4.09
C ILE A 58 -12.60 -6.58 -4.03
N ASP A 59 -12.82 -7.19 -5.18
CA ASP A 59 -12.72 -8.63 -5.40
C ASP A 59 -11.35 -8.98 -6.01
N ASN A 60 -10.90 -10.23 -5.85
CA ASN A 60 -9.71 -10.80 -6.49
C ASN A 60 -8.48 -9.86 -6.60
N LEU A 61 -7.98 -9.39 -5.44
CA LEU A 61 -6.74 -8.62 -5.39
C LEU A 61 -5.54 -9.52 -5.76
N THR A 62 -4.78 -9.11 -6.77
CA THR A 62 -3.51 -9.74 -7.16
C THR A 62 -2.38 -8.73 -7.01
N VAL A 63 -1.52 -8.92 -6.02
CA VAL A 63 -0.34 -8.08 -5.82
C VAL A 63 0.82 -8.64 -6.64
N LYS A 64 1.33 -7.84 -7.58
CA LYS A 64 2.47 -8.22 -8.44
C LYS A 64 3.81 -7.90 -7.79
N SER A 65 3.92 -6.77 -7.07
CA SER A 65 5.16 -6.36 -6.44
C SER A 65 4.93 -5.54 -5.18
N ARG A 66 5.78 -5.74 -4.17
CA ARG A 66 5.94 -4.88 -3.00
C ARG A 66 7.39 -4.48 -2.90
N GLU A 67 7.68 -3.21 -3.12
CA GLU A 67 9.03 -2.70 -3.20
C GLU A 67 9.23 -1.67 -2.09
N LYS A 68 10.16 -1.96 -1.18
CA LYS A 68 10.56 -1.00 -0.16
C LYS A 68 11.30 0.14 -0.84
N LEU A 69 10.82 1.34 -0.63
CA LEU A 69 11.41 2.57 -1.10
C LEU A 69 12.35 3.13 -0.03
N ASN A 70 13.49 3.64 -0.47
CA ASN A 70 14.43 4.28 0.45
C ASN A 70 13.97 5.72 0.70
N PRO A 71 13.76 6.13 1.96
CA PRO A 71 13.39 7.52 2.27
C PRO A 71 14.36 8.54 1.68
N SER A 72 15.65 8.20 1.50
CA SER A 72 16.62 9.10 0.85
C SER A 72 16.28 9.47 -0.59
N ASP A 73 15.54 8.61 -1.29
CA ASP A 73 15.13 8.83 -2.68
C ASP A 73 14.00 9.87 -2.79
N PHE A 74 13.38 10.21 -1.66
CA PHE A 74 12.28 11.15 -1.57
C PHE A 74 12.71 12.27 -0.62
N SER A 75 12.96 13.48 -1.14
CA SER A 75 13.32 14.66 -0.33
C SER A 75 12.13 15.18 0.49
N ARG A 76 11.59 14.35 1.38
CA ARG A 76 10.38 14.57 2.15
C ARG A 76 10.58 14.15 3.60
N SER A 77 10.68 15.15 4.46
CA SER A 77 10.81 14.99 5.91
C SER A 77 9.49 14.62 6.60
N ASP A 78 8.37 14.60 5.86
CA ASP A 78 7.02 14.36 6.36
C ASP A 78 6.57 12.89 6.31
N ILE A 79 7.41 11.97 5.81
CA ILE A 79 7.10 10.54 5.77
C ILE A 79 7.84 9.86 6.94
N PRO A 80 7.16 9.51 8.04
CA PRO A 80 7.82 9.17 9.30
C PRO A 80 8.44 7.76 9.36
N SER A 81 8.50 6.99 8.25
CA SER A 81 8.72 5.53 8.33
C SER A 81 9.12 4.82 7.03
N GLU A 82 9.12 3.48 7.09
CA GLU A 82 9.22 2.58 5.93
C GLU A 82 8.15 2.90 4.88
N LEU A 83 8.61 3.19 3.66
CA LEU A 83 7.75 3.46 2.52
C LEU A 83 7.78 2.27 1.57
N TYR A 84 6.63 1.85 1.07
CA TYR A 84 6.50 0.79 0.08
C TYR A 84 5.71 1.25 -1.13
N ARG A 85 6.22 0.92 -2.32
CA ARG A 85 5.48 0.95 -3.58
C ARG A 85 4.85 -0.42 -3.81
N VAL A 86 3.53 -0.48 -3.91
CA VAL A 86 2.79 -1.72 -4.17
C VAL A 86 2.08 -1.61 -5.51
N ARG A 87 2.26 -2.62 -6.37
CA ARG A 87 1.64 -2.68 -7.70
C ARG A 87 0.93 -4.00 -7.90
N GLY A 88 -0.15 -3.97 -8.69
CA GLY A 88 -0.91 -5.16 -8.98
C GLY A 88 -2.15 -4.89 -9.82
N THR A 89 -3.09 -5.81 -9.73
CA THR A 89 -4.43 -5.71 -10.34
C THR A 89 -5.49 -6.09 -9.32
N PHE A 90 -6.70 -5.56 -9.49
CA PHE A 90 -7.85 -5.95 -8.70
C PHE A 90 -9.09 -6.05 -9.58
N GLU A 91 -10.11 -6.74 -9.09
CA GLU A 91 -11.45 -6.70 -9.64
C GLU A 91 -12.32 -5.84 -8.73
N THR A 92 -13.25 -5.09 -9.30
CA THR A 92 -14.20 -4.30 -8.49
C THR A 92 -15.58 -4.40 -9.06
N ALA A 93 -16.56 -4.58 -8.16
CA ALA A 93 -17.97 -4.47 -8.50
C ALA A 93 -18.51 -3.15 -7.95
N LEU A 94 -19.03 -2.29 -8.83
CA LEU A 94 -19.75 -1.09 -8.42
C LEU A 94 -21.26 -1.39 -8.36
N THR A 95 -21.82 -1.26 -7.16
CA THR A 95 -23.27 -1.29 -6.95
C THR A 95 -23.74 0.11 -6.58
N ALA A 96 -24.49 0.76 -7.47
CA ALA A 96 -25.06 2.09 -7.22
C ALA A 96 -26.59 2.04 -7.35
N PRO A 97 -27.36 2.77 -6.52
CA PRO A 97 -28.83 2.80 -6.59
C PRO A 97 -29.37 3.24 -7.96
N ALA A 98 -28.63 4.09 -8.68
CA ALA A 98 -28.96 4.55 -10.03
C ALA A 98 -28.76 3.46 -11.11
N LEU A 99 -27.92 2.46 -10.84
CA LEU A 99 -27.66 1.32 -11.73
C LEU A 99 -28.66 0.20 -11.41
N LYS A 100 -29.95 0.44 -11.69
CA LYS A 100 -30.99 -0.57 -11.52
C LYS A 100 -30.64 -1.82 -12.34
N ALA A 101 -30.22 -2.88 -11.64
CA ALA A 101 -30.09 -4.28 -12.06
C ALA A 101 -28.80 -4.77 -12.75
N LYS A 102 -27.72 -3.98 -12.91
CA LYS A 102 -26.45 -4.55 -13.41
C LYS A 102 -25.24 -3.95 -12.67
N ALA A 103 -24.63 -4.76 -11.80
CA ALA A 103 -23.35 -4.43 -11.22
C ALA A 103 -22.32 -4.29 -12.34
N VAL A 104 -21.67 -3.14 -12.43
CA VAL A 104 -20.55 -2.97 -13.36
C VAL A 104 -19.34 -3.62 -12.71
N VAL A 105 -18.92 -4.75 -13.27
CA VAL A 105 -17.72 -5.46 -12.85
C VAL A 105 -16.58 -4.99 -13.72
N GLN A 106 -15.60 -4.35 -13.09
CA GLN A 106 -14.34 -4.00 -13.75
C GLN A 106 -13.32 -5.07 -13.39
N GLN A 107 -12.83 -5.76 -14.42
CA GLN A 107 -11.84 -6.83 -14.29
C GLN A 107 -10.44 -6.29 -14.57
N ASN A 108 -9.44 -6.82 -13.88
CA ASN A 108 -8.02 -6.53 -14.10
C ASN A 108 -7.64 -5.03 -14.03
N SER A 109 -8.30 -4.25 -13.17
CA SER A 109 -7.95 -2.84 -12.95
C SER A 109 -6.54 -2.75 -12.36
N PRO A 110 -5.58 -2.09 -13.04
CA PRO A 110 -4.24 -1.94 -12.50
C PRO A 110 -4.25 -0.94 -11.34
N PHE A 111 -3.36 -1.16 -10.37
CA PHE A 111 -3.12 -0.18 -9.31
C PHE A 111 -1.63 -0.02 -9.02
N GLU A 112 -1.29 1.17 -8.55
CA GLU A 112 -0.02 1.52 -7.94
C GLU A 112 -0.32 2.42 -6.74
N ILE A 113 0.04 1.96 -5.55
CA ILE A 113 -0.17 2.69 -4.29
C ILE A 113 1.12 2.77 -3.49
N TYR A 114 1.18 3.77 -2.62
CA TYR A 114 2.32 4.04 -1.75
C TYR A 114 1.84 3.92 -0.30
N LEU A 115 2.45 3.02 0.46
CA LEU A 115 2.08 2.74 1.85
C LEU A 115 3.24 3.08 2.77
N ALA A 116 2.95 3.80 3.84
CA ALA A 116 3.89 4.10 4.92
C ALA A 116 3.34 3.56 6.24
N SER A 117 4.22 3.21 7.18
CA SER A 117 3.81 2.81 8.54
C SER A 117 4.05 3.92 9.56
N GLU A 118 3.72 3.71 10.83
CA GLU A 118 4.26 4.53 11.91
C GLU A 118 5.64 3.96 12.31
N PRO A 119 6.63 4.77 12.72
CA PRO A 119 7.83 4.25 13.37
C PRO A 119 7.44 3.57 14.69
N GLN A 120 7.82 2.30 14.84
CA GLN A 120 7.59 1.55 16.09
C GLN A 120 8.50 2.13 17.18
N LEU A 121 7.92 2.74 18.22
CA LEU A 121 8.67 3.08 19.43
C LEU A 121 9.22 1.79 20.04
N GLN A 122 10.51 1.79 20.34
CA GLN A 122 11.30 0.58 20.65
C GLN A 122 10.96 -0.09 21.99
N ASP A 123 10.04 0.45 22.79
CA ASP A 123 9.97 0.15 24.22
C ASP A 123 8.89 -0.86 24.64
N SER A 124 8.20 -1.53 23.70
CA SER A 124 7.16 -2.50 24.07
C SER A 124 7.57 -3.94 23.75
N GLU A 125 7.88 -4.68 24.81
CA GLU A 125 8.32 -6.07 24.86
C GLU A 125 7.12 -7.05 24.83
N THR A 126 6.17 -6.84 23.91
CA THR A 126 4.97 -7.69 23.80
C THR A 126 4.79 -8.24 22.39
N THR A 127 4.66 -9.56 22.35
CA THR A 127 4.45 -10.43 21.19
C THR A 127 3.07 -10.20 20.55
N ASP A 128 2.89 -9.08 19.84
CA ASP A 128 1.91 -8.86 18.74
C ASP A 128 1.87 -7.36 18.39
N LYS A 129 2.97 -6.83 17.83
CA LYS A 129 2.98 -5.44 17.35
C LYS A 129 2.19 -5.36 16.04
N VAL A 130 0.91 -4.98 16.13
CA VAL A 130 0.09 -4.66 14.96
C VAL A 130 0.66 -3.39 14.30
N GLN A 131 1.28 -3.54 13.13
CA GLN A 131 1.80 -2.41 12.35
C GLN A 131 0.68 -1.82 11.50
N THR A 132 0.31 -0.57 11.79
CA THR A 132 -0.68 0.18 11.01
C THR A 132 -0.03 0.76 9.76
N TRP A 133 -0.73 0.64 8.63
CA TRP A 133 -0.30 1.12 7.32
C TRP A 133 -1.24 2.20 6.81
N PHE A 134 -0.67 3.26 6.24
CA PHE A 134 -1.40 4.42 5.75
C PHE A 134 -1.08 4.70 4.28
N LEU A 135 -2.10 5.12 3.52
CA LEU A 135 -1.97 5.52 2.12
C LEU A 135 -1.31 6.89 2.01
N VAL A 136 -0.22 6.97 1.25
CA VAL A 136 0.52 8.21 0.98
C VAL A 136 0.04 8.84 -0.32
N ASN A 137 -0.99 9.69 -0.25
CA ASN A 137 -1.57 10.36 -1.42
C ASN A 137 -0.67 11.46 -2.04
N SER A 138 0.34 11.94 -1.32
CA SER A 138 1.11 13.12 -1.72
C SER A 138 2.25 12.82 -2.70
N LEU A 139 2.64 11.55 -2.87
CA LEU A 139 3.78 11.14 -3.72
C LEU A 139 3.44 11.17 -5.22
N THR A 140 2.19 10.90 -5.58
CA THR A 140 1.73 10.93 -6.98
C THR A 140 1.82 12.32 -7.61
N LYS A 141 1.54 13.39 -6.85
CA LYS A 141 1.72 14.78 -7.31
C LYS A 141 3.19 15.19 -7.45
N SER A 142 4.08 14.66 -6.59
CA SER A 142 5.51 14.99 -6.58
C SER A 142 6.25 14.33 -7.75
N LEU A 143 6.01 13.03 -7.97
CA LEU A 143 6.61 12.27 -9.08
C LEU A 143 6.20 12.82 -10.45
N ALA A 144 4.92 13.14 -10.62
CA ALA A 144 4.41 13.76 -11.85
C ALA A 144 5.06 15.12 -12.16
N LYS A 145 5.47 15.87 -11.13
CA LYS A 145 6.18 17.15 -11.28
C LYS A 145 7.67 16.98 -11.56
N SER A 146 8.30 15.91 -11.06
CA SER A 146 9.71 15.61 -11.29
C SER A 146 10.00 15.01 -12.67
N LEU A 147 9.04 14.31 -13.27
CA LEU A 147 9.15 13.69 -14.60
C LEU A 147 8.76 14.64 -15.75
N ALA A 148 8.20 15.81 -15.43
CA ALA A 148 7.80 16.83 -16.41
C ALA A 148 8.85 17.92 -16.58
N LYS A 149 10.11 17.68 -16.18
CA LYS A 149 11.22 18.63 -16.27
C LYS A 149 12.38 18.07 -17.07
#